data_AF-A0A1R1BV82-F1
#
_entry.id   AF-A0A1R1BV82-F1
#
_cell.length_a   1.000
_cell.length_b   1.000
_cell.length_c   1.000
_cell.angle_alpha   90.00
_cell.angle_beta   90.00
_cell.angle_gamma   90.00
#
_symmetry.space_group_name_H-M   'P 1'
#
loop_
_entity.id
_entity.type
_entity.pdbx_description
1 polymer ?
#
loop_
_entity_poly.entity_id
_entity_poly.type
_entity_poly.pdbx_seq_one_letter_code
_entity_poly.pdbx_strand_id
1 'polypeptide(L)'
;WQFLDYMYSDEVLQKYYEGGYGLSLLPDIIAKSKTPEVPGIEGFLPTENDGIWPISPKVTVDGTDFSNLFIKYTISGGDLDKMIEDVNARYNVALDKARASGDVTTEA
;
A
#
# COMPACT_ATOMS: atom_id res chain seq x y z
N TRP A 1 -10.82 10.90 22.34
CA TRP A 1 -11.83 10.64 21.31
C TRP A 1 -12.34 11.92 20.67
N GLN A 2 -12.83 12.93 21.40
CA GLN A 2 -13.24 14.22 20.82
C GLN A 2 -12.23 14.86 19.85
N PHE A 3 -10.93 14.84 20.17
CA PHE A 3 -9.90 15.32 19.25
C PHE A 3 -9.84 14.51 17.95
N LEU A 4 -9.90 13.18 18.03
CA LEU A 4 -9.90 12.32 16.85
C LEU A 4 -11.16 12.54 16.02
N ASP A 5 -12.33 12.65 16.66
CA ASP A 5 -13.59 12.94 15.98
C ASP A 5 -13.52 14.27 15.23
N TYR A 6 -12.90 15.30 15.82
CA TYR A 6 -12.63 16.56 15.15
C TYR A 6 -11.67 16.39 13.96
N MET A 7 -10.56 15.68 14.13
CA MET A 7 -9.58 15.45 13.06
C MET A 7 -10.17 14.67 11.87
N TYR A 8 -11.18 13.82 12.11
CA TYR A 8 -11.90 13.07 11.08
C TYR A 8 -13.20 13.74 10.63
N SER A 9 -13.47 14.97 11.05
CA SER A 9 -14.65 15.72 10.59
C SER A 9 -14.51 16.11 9.12
N ASP A 10 -15.67 16.24 8.43
CA ASP A 10 -15.74 16.72 7.05
C ASP A 10 -14.97 18.03 6.86
N GLU A 11 -15.03 18.97 7.81
CA GLU A 11 -14.33 20.25 7.72
C GLU A 11 -12.81 20.08 7.61
N VAL A 12 -12.23 19.25 8.47
CA VAL A 12 -10.78 19.02 8.49
C VAL A 12 -10.35 18.26 7.24
N LEU A 13 -11.08 17.21 6.87
CA LEU A 13 -10.75 16.36 5.73
C LEU A 13 -10.88 17.10 4.39
N GLN A 14 -11.90 17.94 4.22
CA GLN A 14 -12.06 18.76 3.01
C GLN A 14 -10.91 19.76 2.88
N LYS A 15 -10.62 20.54 3.94
CA LYS A 15 -9.51 21.51 3.92
C LYS A 15 -8.16 20.84 3.66
N TYR A 16 -7.96 19.65 4.21
CA TYR A 16 -6.75 18.88 4.01
C TYR A 16 -6.58 18.45 2.53
N TYR A 17 -7.65 17.95 1.92
CA TYR A 17 -7.68 17.57 0.52
C TYR A 17 -7.54 18.77 -0.42
N GLU A 18 -8.37 19.81 -0.27
CA GLU A 18 -8.36 21.01 -1.12
C GLU A 18 -7.01 21.75 -1.06
N GLY A 19 -6.35 21.75 0.09
CA GLY A 19 -5.00 22.31 0.26
C GLY A 19 -3.88 21.45 -0.36
N GLY A 20 -4.20 20.26 -0.87
CA GLY A 20 -3.24 19.36 -1.49
C GLY A 20 -2.27 18.70 -0.51
N TYR A 21 -2.62 18.64 0.78
CA TYR A 21 -1.79 18.00 1.81
C TYR A 21 -1.88 16.47 1.79
N GLY A 22 -2.86 15.94 1.06
CA GLY A 22 -2.94 14.53 0.69
C GLY A 22 -4.16 14.25 -0.17
N LEU A 23 -4.25 13.00 -0.64
CA LEU A 23 -5.35 12.54 -1.47
C LEU A 23 -6.39 11.86 -0.59
N SER A 24 -7.66 12.23 -0.75
CA SER A 24 -8.76 11.52 -0.11
C SER A 24 -9.13 10.31 -0.97
N LEU A 25 -9.43 9.19 -0.32
CA LEU A 25 -10.05 8.01 -0.95
C LEU A 25 -11.54 7.87 -0.56
N LEU A 26 -12.07 8.80 0.25
CA LEU A 26 -13.46 8.78 0.70
C LEU A 26 -14.34 9.48 -0.34
N PRO A 27 -15.23 8.76 -1.06
CA PRO A 27 -16.04 9.36 -2.13
C PRO A 27 -16.86 10.56 -1.66
N ASP A 28 -17.43 10.47 -0.45
CA ASP A 28 -18.24 11.54 0.14
C ASP A 28 -17.46 12.83 0.40
N ILE A 29 -16.17 12.73 0.76
CA ILE A 29 -15.31 13.90 0.97
C ILE A 29 -14.92 14.50 -0.39
N ILE A 30 -14.54 13.66 -1.35
CA ILE A 30 -14.15 14.11 -2.70
C ILE A 30 -15.32 14.85 -3.37
N ALA A 31 -16.53 14.30 -3.30
CA ALA A 31 -17.72 14.88 -3.91
C ALA A 31 -18.13 16.25 -3.31
N LYS A 32 -17.78 16.51 -2.05
CA LYS A 32 -18.05 17.78 -1.35
C LYS A 32 -16.90 18.79 -1.45
N SER A 33 -15.73 18.36 -1.91
CA SER A 33 -14.53 19.19 -1.95
C SER A 33 -14.29 19.80 -3.33
N LYS A 34 -13.53 20.89 -3.38
CA LYS A 34 -12.93 21.38 -4.61
C LYS A 34 -11.73 20.52 -5.02
N THR A 35 -11.39 20.56 -6.31
CA THR A 35 -10.11 20.02 -6.79
C THR A 35 -8.96 20.74 -6.09
N PRO A 36 -7.91 20.03 -5.63
CA PRO A 36 -6.81 20.67 -4.92
C PRO A 36 -6.03 21.66 -5.79
N GLU A 37 -5.55 22.75 -5.20
CA GLU A 37 -4.82 23.82 -5.92
C GLU A 37 -3.31 23.52 -6.05
N VAL A 38 -2.95 22.29 -6.41
CA VAL A 38 -1.56 21.85 -6.59
C VAL A 38 -1.27 21.61 -8.06
N PRO A 39 -0.24 22.25 -8.65
CA PRO A 39 0.13 22.01 -10.04
C PRO A 39 0.40 20.52 -10.32
N GLY A 40 -0.31 19.95 -11.31
CA GLY A 40 -0.17 18.56 -11.72
C GLY A 40 -0.93 17.54 -10.87
N ILE A 41 -1.80 18.00 -9.96
CA ILE A 41 -2.59 17.12 -9.09
C ILE A 41 -3.47 16.13 -9.88
N GLU A 42 -3.88 16.49 -11.09
CA GLU A 42 -4.75 15.68 -11.93
C GLU A 42 -4.16 14.29 -12.21
N GLY A 43 -2.83 14.18 -12.27
CA GLY A 43 -2.14 12.90 -12.47
C GLY A 43 -2.07 12.01 -11.23
N PHE A 44 -2.51 12.51 -10.08
CA PHE A 44 -2.48 11.80 -8.80
C PHE A 44 -3.88 11.56 -8.22
N LEU A 45 -4.94 12.13 -8.82
CA LEU A 45 -6.29 11.88 -8.36
C LEU A 45 -6.66 10.40 -8.58
N PRO A 46 -7.27 9.73 -7.57
CA PRO A 46 -7.68 8.34 -7.70
C PRO A 46 -8.58 8.12 -8.91
N THR A 47 -8.29 7.07 -9.66
CA THR A 47 -9.04 6.59 -10.82
C THR A 47 -9.78 5.29 -10.49
N GLU A 48 -10.51 4.75 -11.46
CA GLU A 48 -11.14 3.42 -11.33
C GLU A 48 -10.13 2.27 -11.17
N ASN A 49 -8.84 2.51 -11.46
CA ASN A 49 -7.78 1.51 -11.35
C ASN A 49 -7.02 1.59 -10.01
N ASP A 50 -7.35 2.58 -9.17
CA ASP A 50 -6.71 2.77 -7.88
C ASP A 50 -7.51 2.11 -6.76
N GLY A 51 -6.80 1.56 -5.78
CA GLY A 51 -7.43 0.83 -4.68
C GLY A 51 -6.54 0.71 -3.45
N ILE A 52 -7.18 0.42 -2.32
CA ILE A 52 -6.48 0.12 -1.07
C ILE A 52 -6.05 -1.35 -1.14
N TRP A 53 -4.74 -1.57 -1.14
CA TRP A 53 -4.18 -2.90 -1.07
C TRP A 53 -4.43 -3.52 0.31
N PRO A 54 -4.72 -4.84 0.38
CA PRO A 54 -4.83 -5.52 1.66
C PRO A 54 -3.50 -5.46 2.42
N ILE A 55 -3.58 -5.50 3.75
CA ILE A 55 -2.39 -5.56 4.60
C ILE A 55 -1.69 -6.89 4.32
N SER A 56 -0.45 -6.84 3.85
CA SER A 56 0.34 -8.05 3.64
C SER A 56 0.69 -8.72 4.98
N PRO A 57 0.63 -10.06 5.07
CA PRO A 57 1.03 -10.77 6.27
C PRO A 57 2.52 -10.53 6.56
N LYS A 58 2.85 -10.29 7.83
CA LYS A 58 4.23 -10.09 8.25
C LYS A 58 4.93 -11.43 8.38
N VAL A 59 5.80 -11.75 7.42
CA VAL A 59 6.60 -12.98 7.39
C VAL A 59 8.09 -12.68 7.38
N THR A 60 8.89 -13.55 8.00
CA THR A 60 10.36 -13.48 7.89
C THR A 60 10.79 -14.46 6.81
N VAL A 61 11.32 -13.93 5.71
CA VAL A 61 11.71 -14.74 4.54
C VAL A 61 13.19 -15.08 4.62
N ASP A 62 13.50 -16.34 4.39
CA ASP A 62 14.89 -16.80 4.34
C ASP A 62 15.59 -16.26 3.08
N GLY A 63 16.82 -15.76 3.22
CA GLY A 63 17.63 -15.25 2.09
C GLY A 63 17.25 -13.85 1.63
N THR A 64 17.45 -13.56 0.34
CA THR A 64 17.17 -12.24 -0.25
C THR A 64 15.66 -12.03 -0.43
N ASP A 65 15.10 -11.01 0.20
CA ASP A 65 13.70 -10.63 0.03
C ASP A 65 13.38 -10.13 -1.40
N PHE A 66 12.09 -9.95 -1.69
CA PHE A 66 11.65 -9.50 -3.01
C PHE A 66 12.26 -8.15 -3.41
N SER A 67 12.31 -7.18 -2.48
CA SER A 67 12.82 -5.84 -2.78
C SER A 67 14.29 -5.86 -3.20
N ASN A 68 15.13 -6.57 -2.46
CA ASN A 68 16.56 -6.70 -2.77
C ASN A 68 16.79 -7.57 -4.02
N LEU A 69 15.96 -8.59 -4.25
CA LEU A 69 16.02 -9.42 -5.45
C LEU A 69 15.68 -8.61 -6.71
N PHE A 70 14.66 -7.76 -6.65
CA PHE A 70 14.27 -6.88 -7.73
C PHE A 70 15.34 -5.83 -8.05
N ILE A 71 15.96 -5.24 -7.01
CA ILE A 71 17.11 -4.35 -7.18
C ILE A 71 18.27 -5.08 -7.87
N LYS A 72 18.59 -6.30 -7.42
CA LYS A 72 19.63 -7.13 -8.05
C LYS A 72 19.35 -7.39 -9.52
N TYR A 73 18.12 -7.78 -9.87
CA TYR A 73 17.70 -7.99 -11.25
C TYR A 73 17.83 -6.72 -12.10
N THR A 74 17.38 -5.57 -11.58
CA THR A 74 17.47 -4.30 -12.30
C THR A 74 18.92 -3.91 -12.61
N ILE A 75 19.85 -4.18 -11.69
CA ILE A 75 21.27 -3.84 -11.85
C ILE A 75 22.01 -4.86 -12.73
N SER A 76 21.76 -6.14 -12.52
CA SER A 76 22.62 -7.22 -13.04
C SER A 76 21.94 -8.09 -14.10
N GLY A 77 20.66 -7.87 -14.37
CA GLY A 77 19.83 -8.76 -15.17
C GLY A 77 19.64 -10.13 -14.52
N GLY A 78 19.18 -11.08 -15.33
CA GLY A 78 18.96 -12.46 -14.91
C GLY A 78 17.73 -13.07 -15.56
N ASP A 79 17.42 -14.28 -15.15
CA ASP A 79 16.18 -14.97 -15.50
C ASP A 79 15.11 -14.56 -14.50
N LEU A 80 14.31 -13.55 -14.85
CA LEU A 80 13.34 -12.95 -13.94
C LEU A 80 12.28 -13.96 -13.48
N ASP A 81 11.82 -14.83 -14.37
CA ASP A 81 10.80 -15.83 -14.06
C ASP A 81 11.31 -16.79 -12.97
N LYS A 82 12.54 -17.29 -13.10
CA LYS A 82 13.15 -18.14 -12.06
C LYS A 82 13.38 -17.41 -10.74
N MET A 83 13.76 -16.14 -10.80
CA MET A 83 13.94 -15.32 -9.60
C MET A 83 12.60 -15.12 -8.87
N ILE A 84 11.51 -14.87 -9.61
CA ILE A 84 10.15 -14.76 -9.08
C ILE A 84 9.68 -16.10 -8.49
N GLU A 85 9.89 -17.22 -9.19
CA GLU A 85 9.53 -18.55 -8.71
C GLU A 85 10.24 -18.89 -7.38
N ASP A 86 11.55 -18.63 -7.28
CA ASP A 86 12.33 -18.85 -6.07
C ASP A 86 11.81 -18.03 -4.88
N VAL A 87 11.64 -16.72 -5.08
CA VAL A 87 11.20 -15.85 -3.98
C VAL A 87 9.78 -16.19 -3.54
N ASN A 88 8.87 -16.48 -4.47
CA ASN A 88 7.52 -16.91 -4.13
C ASN A 88 7.52 -18.21 -3.31
N ALA A 89 8.34 -19.20 -3.67
CA ALA A 89 8.47 -20.42 -2.90
C ALA A 89 8.93 -20.15 -1.45
N ARG A 90 9.91 -19.26 -1.26
CA ARG A 90 10.40 -18.88 0.07
C ARG A 90 9.37 -18.09 0.89
N TYR A 91 8.63 -17.18 0.26
CA TYR A 91 7.54 -16.45 0.92
C TYR A 91 6.40 -17.38 1.34
N ASN A 92 6.02 -18.36 0.50
CA ASN A 92 4.99 -19.34 0.84
C ASN A 92 5.41 -20.20 2.05
N VAL A 93 6.66 -20.69 2.06
CA VAL A 93 7.21 -21.43 3.21
C VAL A 93 7.21 -20.56 4.48
N ALA A 94 7.59 -19.28 4.37
CA ALA A 94 7.58 -18.35 5.50
C ALA A 94 6.16 -18.08 6.02
N LEU A 95 5.19 -17.96 5.12
CA LEU A 95 3.78 -17.78 5.45
C LEU A 95 3.20 -19.00 6.16
N ASP A 96 3.49 -20.21 5.68
CA ASP A 96 3.03 -21.45 6.31
C ASP A 96 3.62 -21.61 7.72
N LYS A 97 4.90 -21.27 7.91
CA LYS A 97 5.53 -21.24 9.24
C LYS A 97 4.85 -20.23 10.17
N ALA A 98 4.60 -19.01 9.68
CA ALA A 98 3.97 -17.95 10.47
C ALA A 98 2.50 -18.26 10.83
N ARG A 99 1.78 -18.96 9.95
CA ARG A 99 0.43 -19.50 10.24
C ARG A 99 0.50 -20.58 11.31
N ALA A 100 1.46 -21.51 11.21
CA ALA A 100 1.62 -22.60 12.17
C ALA A 100 2.04 -22.10 13.56
N SER A 101 2.79 -21.01 13.66
CA SER A 101 3.16 -20.39 14.94
C SER A 101 2.07 -19.51 15.55
N GLY A 102 1.06 -19.11 14.77
CA GLY A 102 0.03 -18.16 15.17
C GLY A 102 0.45 -16.70 15.06
N ASP A 103 1.61 -16.40 14.45
CA ASP A 103 2.09 -15.02 14.23
C ASP A 103 1.28 -14.27 13.16
N VAL A 104 0.63 -15.02 12.26
CA VAL A 104 -0.28 -14.48 11.25
C VAL A 104 -1.67 -15.08 11.47
N THR A 105 -2.62 -14.23 11.84
CA THR A 105 -4.04 -14.58 12.06
C THR A 105 -4.99 -13.94 11.04
N THR A 106 -4.48 -13.02 10.22
CA THR A 106 -5.23 -12.39 9.12
C THR A 106 -5.38 -13.36 7.96
N GLU A 107 -6.61 -13.57 7.48
CA GLU A 107 -6.85 -14.20 6.18
C GLU A 107 -6.28 -13.30 5.07
N ALA A 108 -5.73 -13.94 4.03
CA ALA A 108 -5.15 -13.24 2.88
C ALA A 108 -6.24 -12.80 1.89
#